data_AF-A0A4D4L4A1-F1
#
_entry.id   AF-A0A4D4L4A1-F1
#
_cell.length_a   1.000
_cell.length_b   1.000
_cell.length_c   1.000
_cell.angle_alpha   90.00
_cell.angle_beta   90.00
_cell.angle_gamma   90.00
#
_symmetry.space_group_name_H-M   'P 1'
#
loop_
_entity.id
_entity.type
_entity.pdbx_description
1 polymer ?
#
loop_
_entity_poly.entity_id
_entity_poly.type
_entity_poly.pdbx_seq_one_letter_code
_entity_poly.pdbx_strand_id
1 'polypeptide(L)'
;MRVGILGLGEAGALYAVGFAENGWSVVAYDPGDVPTPAGVTRAGSVAEAVAEADLVLGLTGAKAAVAVAAEAAPHLRADVVFADMNAGAPELKRTIDGIVGEGGRAVFADVSVIGSVPTYRHRTALMVSGRGASVVAEHFRALGAPVEDLGGEPGAASARKLLRSLFMKGLGAVIVQTVEAGRAAGDEPWVRRQIAQELADGEATLERLYAGTFKHGLRRAGEVAAAADLMADLGLDAALARDISRLHTLAARPEGLSAAPLVTDELLAAYAGLPTANIGDARDRLGLVDSGISPLWTGARAVGRALTVLTRAGDNRAIHEALRIAGPGDLIVVDGQGDTSRALIGELIAERAKARGVVGMVLDGAARDVEVLEEIGFPVWARAVTPAGPYKDGPGRVNVAVAVGGAVCGPGDLVVADGDGVAVLPAEEAESTLVAAREIEADEARRRSSIRAGRGDDRHEQAERAGQAAGGPAGAPAGGPAGAPAGEAA
;
A
#
# COMPACT_ATOMS: atom_id res chain seq x y z
N MET A 1 32.91 30.21 -18.77
CA MET A 1 32.52 28.81 -18.54
C MET A 1 31.61 28.37 -19.67
N ARG A 2 31.82 27.16 -20.20
CA ARG A 2 30.94 26.51 -21.16
C ARG A 2 30.11 25.45 -20.45
N VAL A 3 28.79 25.52 -20.56
CA VAL A 3 27.87 24.56 -19.97
C VAL A 3 27.18 23.75 -21.07
N GLY A 4 27.25 22.43 -20.96
CA GLY A 4 26.51 21.49 -21.77
C GLY A 4 25.16 21.18 -21.11
N ILE A 5 24.04 21.32 -21.82
CA ILE A 5 22.71 20.98 -21.28
C ILE A 5 22.08 19.88 -22.11
N LEU A 6 21.75 18.76 -21.46
CA LEU A 6 21.04 17.65 -22.06
C LEU A 6 19.56 17.74 -21.63
N GLY A 7 18.70 18.15 -22.55
CA GLY A 7 17.27 18.43 -22.32
C GLY A 7 16.95 19.92 -22.28
N LEU A 8 16.11 20.37 -23.21
CA LEU A 8 15.61 21.74 -23.36
C LEU A 8 14.09 21.83 -23.17
N GLY A 9 13.51 20.88 -22.42
CA GLY A 9 12.19 21.07 -21.82
C GLY A 9 12.14 22.33 -20.93
N GLU A 10 10.99 22.62 -20.32
CA GLU A 10 10.75 23.88 -19.59
C GLU A 10 11.89 24.27 -18.62
N ALA A 11 12.31 23.36 -17.73
CA ALA A 11 13.39 23.63 -16.78
C ALA A 11 14.74 23.84 -17.49
N GLY A 12 15.08 22.97 -18.45
CA GLY A 12 16.31 23.06 -19.25
C GLY A 12 16.46 24.39 -19.96
N ALA A 13 15.40 24.85 -20.63
CA ALA A 13 15.37 26.14 -21.31
C ALA A 13 15.56 27.32 -20.33
N LEU A 14 14.91 27.29 -19.16
CA LEU A 14 14.99 28.37 -18.18
C LEU A 14 16.39 28.47 -17.53
N TYR A 15 17.03 27.33 -17.25
CA TYR A 15 18.42 27.29 -16.81
C TYR A 15 19.36 27.79 -17.91
N ALA A 16 19.18 27.31 -19.15
CA ALA A 16 20.00 27.68 -20.30
C ALA A 16 20.04 29.21 -20.52
N VAL A 17 18.88 29.86 -20.57
CA VAL A 17 18.83 31.33 -20.71
C VAL A 17 19.46 32.00 -19.50
N GLY A 18 19.23 31.47 -18.29
CA GLY A 18 19.82 32.01 -17.08
C GLY A 18 21.35 32.02 -17.08
N PHE A 19 21.99 30.97 -17.59
CA PHE A 19 23.44 30.93 -17.74
C PHE A 19 23.93 31.89 -18.83
N ALA A 20 23.22 31.96 -19.96
CA ALA A 20 23.56 32.88 -21.06
C ALA A 20 23.50 34.35 -20.60
N GLU A 21 22.47 34.73 -19.84
CA GLU A 21 22.31 36.07 -19.23
C GLU A 21 23.47 36.42 -18.27
N ASN A 22 24.14 35.42 -17.68
CA ASN A 22 25.31 35.57 -16.81
C ASN A 22 26.65 35.40 -17.56
N GLY A 23 26.64 35.46 -18.90
CA GLY A 23 27.85 35.44 -19.73
C GLY A 23 28.49 34.07 -19.92
N TRP A 24 27.76 32.98 -19.64
CA TRP A 24 28.25 31.63 -19.92
C TRP A 24 27.95 31.23 -21.36
N SER A 25 28.83 30.42 -21.95
CA SER A 25 28.57 29.80 -23.24
C SER A 25 27.71 28.57 -23.04
N VAL A 26 26.50 28.53 -23.61
CA VAL A 26 25.54 27.44 -23.41
C VAL A 26 25.39 26.66 -24.70
N VAL A 27 25.69 25.36 -24.64
CA VAL A 27 25.46 24.43 -25.74
C VAL A 27 24.50 23.35 -25.26
N ALA A 28 23.38 23.17 -25.96
CA ALA A 28 22.31 22.33 -25.48
C ALA A 28 21.74 21.42 -26.56
N TYR A 29 21.37 20.21 -26.17
CA TYR A 29 20.75 19.22 -27.05
C TYR A 29 19.41 18.75 -26.48
N ASP A 30 18.42 18.63 -27.34
CA ASP A 30 17.16 17.96 -27.06
C ASP A 30 16.70 17.25 -28.35
N PRO A 31 16.35 15.95 -28.27
CA PRO A 31 15.89 15.19 -29.43
C PRO A 31 14.47 15.60 -29.88
N GLY A 32 13.70 16.26 -29.02
CA GLY A 32 12.39 16.80 -29.33
C GLY A 32 12.44 18.08 -30.16
N ASP A 33 11.31 18.41 -30.78
CA ASP A 33 11.12 19.69 -31.45
C ASP A 33 10.78 20.79 -30.43
N VAL A 34 11.79 21.24 -29.69
CA VAL A 34 11.67 22.31 -28.70
C VAL A 34 12.38 23.58 -29.18
N PRO A 35 11.82 24.78 -28.90
CA PRO A 35 12.46 26.03 -29.27
C PRO A 35 13.84 26.19 -28.64
N THR A 36 14.81 26.67 -29.42
CA THR A 36 16.13 27.03 -28.88
C THR A 36 16.03 28.40 -28.21
N PRO A 37 16.37 28.51 -26.91
CA PRO A 37 16.28 29.80 -26.23
C PRO A 37 17.34 30.80 -26.73
N ALA A 38 17.05 32.10 -26.59
CA ALA A 38 18.00 33.14 -26.99
C ALA A 38 19.33 33.02 -26.21
N GLY A 39 20.45 33.17 -26.92
CA GLY A 39 21.79 33.04 -26.33
C GLY A 39 22.28 31.60 -26.14
N VAL A 40 21.50 30.60 -26.57
CA VAL A 40 21.87 29.18 -26.49
C VAL A 40 22.23 28.64 -27.87
N THR A 41 23.34 27.90 -27.97
CA THR A 41 23.72 27.18 -29.19
C THR A 41 23.07 25.79 -29.17
N ARG A 42 22.23 25.47 -30.16
CA ARG A 42 21.66 24.12 -30.29
C ARG A 42 22.68 23.18 -30.91
N ALA A 43 23.00 22.11 -30.20
CA ALA A 43 23.78 20.99 -30.71
C ALA A 43 22.91 20.05 -31.54
N GLY A 44 23.52 19.36 -32.51
CA GLY A 44 22.90 18.30 -33.30
C GLY A 44 22.96 16.91 -32.65
N SER A 45 23.69 16.75 -31.54
CA SER A 45 23.81 15.47 -30.82
C SER A 45 24.17 15.67 -29.34
N VAL A 46 24.02 14.62 -28.52
CA VAL A 46 24.53 14.59 -27.13
C VAL A 46 26.04 14.82 -27.11
N ALA A 47 26.78 14.19 -28.02
CA ALA A 47 28.24 14.32 -28.11
C ALA A 47 28.69 15.77 -28.29
N GLU A 48 28.05 16.51 -29.20
CA GLU A 48 28.36 17.92 -29.46
C GLU A 48 28.04 18.82 -28.25
N ALA A 49 26.98 18.52 -27.52
CA ALA A 49 26.61 19.28 -26.32
C ALA A 49 27.63 19.16 -25.19
N VAL A 50 28.33 18.01 -25.07
CA VAL A 50 29.23 17.73 -23.94
C VAL A 50 30.72 17.86 -24.23
N ALA A 51 31.14 17.81 -25.51
CA ALA A 51 32.56 17.66 -25.90
C ALA A 51 33.52 18.73 -25.35
N GLU A 52 33.04 19.96 -25.15
CA GLU A 52 33.84 21.09 -24.65
C GLU A 52 33.25 21.72 -23.38
N ALA A 53 32.33 21.02 -22.71
CA ALA A 53 31.70 21.54 -21.50
C ALA A 53 32.67 21.53 -20.31
N ASP A 54 32.65 22.61 -19.54
CA ASP A 54 33.26 22.69 -18.21
C ASP A 54 32.31 22.10 -17.14
N LEU A 55 31.01 22.10 -17.43
CA LEU A 55 29.93 21.55 -16.60
C LEU A 55 28.83 20.97 -17.52
N VAL A 56 28.36 19.76 -17.25
CA VAL A 56 27.24 19.14 -17.98
C VAL A 56 26.03 19.00 -17.08
N LEU A 57 24.84 19.41 -17.54
CA LEU A 57 23.57 19.26 -16.83
C LEU A 57 22.67 18.23 -17.50
N GLY A 58 22.23 17.23 -16.73
CA GLY A 58 21.21 16.26 -17.15
C GLY A 58 19.79 16.70 -16.76
N LEU A 59 18.96 17.07 -17.74
CA LEU A 59 17.59 17.59 -17.59
C LEU A 59 16.61 16.90 -18.59
N THR A 60 16.70 15.58 -18.73
CA THR A 60 15.99 14.76 -19.74
C THR A 60 14.79 13.97 -19.22
N GLY A 61 14.57 13.94 -17.90
CA GLY A 61 13.56 13.15 -17.21
C GLY A 61 14.04 11.74 -16.82
N ALA A 62 13.48 11.20 -15.72
CA ALA A 62 13.94 9.96 -15.09
C ALA A 62 14.02 8.75 -16.03
N LYS A 63 13.06 8.63 -16.97
CA LYS A 63 12.98 7.51 -17.90
C LYS A 63 14.12 7.49 -18.93
N ALA A 64 14.61 8.67 -19.34
CA ALA A 64 15.64 8.81 -20.36
C ALA A 64 17.06 9.00 -19.76
N ALA A 65 17.15 9.35 -18.48
CA ALA A 65 18.39 9.75 -17.82
C ALA A 65 19.54 8.73 -17.98
N VAL A 66 19.27 7.43 -17.81
CA VAL A 66 20.29 6.37 -17.97
C VAL A 66 20.81 6.30 -19.40
N ALA A 67 19.92 6.27 -20.39
CA ALA A 67 20.30 6.15 -21.79
C ALA A 67 21.11 7.38 -22.26
N VAL A 68 20.68 8.57 -21.85
CA VAL A 68 21.37 9.83 -22.18
C VAL A 68 22.74 9.91 -21.50
N ALA A 69 22.86 9.45 -20.25
CA ALA A 69 24.15 9.37 -19.56
C ALA A 69 25.11 8.41 -20.27
N ALA A 70 24.61 7.24 -20.72
CA ALA A 70 25.39 6.27 -21.47
C ALA A 70 25.83 6.80 -22.84
N GLU A 71 24.98 7.57 -23.52
CA GLU A 71 25.33 8.25 -24.78
C GLU A 71 26.37 9.36 -24.55
N ALA A 72 26.28 10.11 -23.44
CA ALA A 72 27.21 11.18 -23.12
C ALA A 72 28.59 10.68 -22.68
N ALA A 73 28.66 9.61 -21.91
CA ALA A 73 29.86 9.15 -21.20
C ALA A 73 31.13 9.04 -22.08
N PRO A 74 31.08 8.48 -23.32
CA PRO A 74 32.26 8.39 -24.18
C PRO A 74 32.84 9.75 -24.62
N HIS A 75 32.02 10.80 -24.57
CA HIS A 75 32.33 12.14 -25.08
C HIS A 75 32.65 13.14 -23.96
N LEU A 76 32.54 12.73 -22.69
CA LEU A 76 32.89 13.57 -21.56
C LEU A 76 34.41 13.76 -21.48
N ARG A 77 34.84 15.00 -21.24
CA ARG A 77 36.24 15.33 -20.96
C ARG A 77 36.66 14.75 -19.61
N ALA A 78 37.95 14.51 -19.45
CA ALA A 78 38.52 14.20 -18.14
C ALA A 78 38.19 15.33 -17.13
N ASP A 79 37.83 14.93 -15.91
CA ASP A 79 37.49 15.77 -14.75
C ASP A 79 36.25 16.67 -14.90
N VAL A 80 35.48 16.53 -15.99
CA VAL A 80 34.22 17.30 -16.14
C VAL A 80 33.20 16.85 -15.10
N VAL A 81 32.43 17.81 -14.57
CA VAL A 81 31.33 17.48 -13.67
C VAL A 81 30.06 17.22 -14.47
N PHE A 82 29.51 16.01 -14.32
CA PHE A 82 28.19 15.65 -14.82
C PHE A 82 27.17 15.81 -13.67
N ALA A 83 26.40 16.89 -13.71
CA ALA A 83 25.38 17.23 -12.74
C ALA A 83 24.02 16.71 -13.21
N ASP A 84 23.58 15.59 -12.66
CA ASP A 84 22.28 15.01 -12.98
C ASP A 84 21.18 15.72 -12.17
N MET A 85 20.40 16.57 -12.85
CA MET A 85 19.32 17.37 -12.29
C MET A 85 17.94 16.72 -12.45
N ASN A 86 17.90 15.48 -12.97
CA ASN A 86 16.69 14.72 -13.18
C ASN A 86 15.97 14.39 -11.86
N ALA A 87 14.64 14.45 -11.84
CA ALA A 87 13.85 14.01 -10.69
C ALA A 87 13.78 12.48 -10.67
N GLY A 88 14.51 11.82 -9.75
CA GLY A 88 14.61 10.37 -9.72
C GLY A 88 14.94 9.80 -8.34
N ALA A 89 14.87 8.48 -8.21
CA ALA A 89 15.23 7.76 -7.00
C ALA A 89 16.76 7.71 -6.80
N PRO A 90 17.26 7.53 -5.57
CA PRO A 90 18.70 7.43 -5.29
C PRO A 90 19.41 6.34 -6.12
N GLU A 91 18.73 5.23 -6.40
CA GLU A 91 19.27 4.12 -7.21
C GLU A 91 19.59 4.58 -8.63
N LEU A 92 18.70 5.38 -9.24
CA LEU A 92 18.93 5.95 -10.57
C LEU A 92 20.19 6.82 -10.58
N LYS A 93 20.41 7.63 -9.54
CA LYS A 93 21.60 8.49 -9.42
C LYS A 93 22.87 7.67 -9.32
N ARG A 94 22.86 6.60 -8.53
CA ARG A 94 24.00 5.67 -8.42
C ARG A 94 24.29 4.94 -9.73
N THR A 95 23.26 4.56 -10.49
CA THR A 95 23.43 3.98 -11.83
C THR A 95 24.10 4.96 -12.78
N ILE A 96 23.68 6.24 -12.78
CA ILE A 96 24.26 7.26 -13.64
C ILE A 96 25.71 7.55 -13.23
N ASP A 97 26.02 7.68 -11.93
CA ASP A 97 27.41 7.83 -11.45
C ASP A 97 28.30 6.68 -11.94
N GLY A 98 27.82 5.43 -11.87
CA GLY A 98 28.55 4.27 -12.39
C GLY A 98 28.85 4.37 -13.89
N ILE A 99 27.92 4.90 -14.68
CA ILE A 99 28.07 5.07 -16.13
C ILE A 99 29.04 6.20 -16.47
N VAL A 100 28.84 7.40 -15.90
CA VAL A 100 29.67 8.56 -16.25
C VAL A 100 31.04 8.52 -15.59
N GLY A 101 31.15 7.87 -14.44
CA GLY A 101 32.38 7.66 -13.70
C GLY A 101 33.22 6.48 -14.21
N GLU A 102 32.72 5.68 -15.15
CA GLU A 102 33.46 4.55 -15.72
C GLU A 102 34.78 5.01 -16.34
N GLY A 103 35.88 4.34 -15.99
CA GLY A 103 37.23 4.73 -16.41
C GLY A 103 37.76 6.02 -15.77
N GLY A 104 37.07 6.57 -14.76
CA GLY A 104 37.53 7.71 -13.96
C GLY A 104 37.56 9.04 -14.71
N ARG A 105 36.82 9.17 -15.82
CA ARG A 105 36.89 10.35 -16.70
C ARG A 105 36.02 11.50 -16.22
N ALA A 106 34.79 11.30 -15.79
CA ALA A 106 33.93 12.38 -15.31
C ALA A 106 33.63 12.23 -13.81
N VAL A 107 33.30 13.36 -13.18
CA VAL A 107 32.89 13.42 -11.77
C VAL A 107 31.38 13.65 -11.71
N PHE A 108 30.65 12.73 -11.09
CA PHE A 108 29.20 12.84 -10.97
C PHE A 108 28.76 13.75 -9.80
N ALA A 109 27.68 14.49 -10.00
CA ALA A 109 26.94 15.17 -8.94
C ALA A 109 25.43 14.85 -9.05
N ASP A 110 24.84 14.36 -7.95
CA ASP A 110 23.38 14.28 -7.80
C ASP A 110 22.86 15.65 -7.39
N VAL A 111 22.05 16.26 -8.26
CA VAL A 111 21.50 17.60 -8.05
C VAL A 111 19.98 17.54 -7.96
N SER A 112 19.46 17.94 -6.81
CA SER A 112 18.03 18.04 -6.55
C SER A 112 17.57 19.49 -6.60
N VAL A 113 16.72 19.81 -7.56
CA VAL A 113 16.05 21.11 -7.63
C VAL A 113 15.00 21.23 -6.52
N ILE A 114 15.14 22.28 -5.70
CA ILE A 114 14.34 22.60 -4.53
C ILE A 114 13.57 23.90 -4.78
N GLY A 115 12.37 23.79 -5.36
CA GLY A 115 11.47 24.93 -5.60
C GLY A 115 11.06 25.09 -7.06
N SER A 116 10.44 26.23 -7.37
CA SER A 116 9.90 26.53 -8.70
C SER A 116 10.99 27.06 -9.64
N VAL A 117 11.28 26.30 -10.71
CA VAL A 117 12.16 26.78 -11.80
C VAL A 117 11.52 27.91 -12.61
N PRO A 118 10.20 27.89 -12.93
CA PRO A 118 9.55 29.03 -13.59
C PRO A 118 9.68 30.36 -12.82
N THR A 119 9.69 30.30 -11.48
CA THR A 119 9.80 31.50 -10.65
C THR A 119 11.23 32.01 -10.51
N TYR A 120 12.19 31.11 -10.24
CA TYR A 120 13.55 31.49 -9.85
C TYR A 120 14.63 31.19 -10.89
N ARG A 121 14.29 30.46 -11.97
CA ARG A 121 15.18 30.13 -13.08
C ARG A 121 16.52 29.52 -12.60
N HIS A 122 17.66 30.06 -13.03
CA HIS A 122 18.99 29.58 -12.61
C HIS A 122 19.28 29.78 -11.11
N ARG A 123 18.46 30.59 -10.40
CA ARG A 123 18.56 30.83 -8.95
C ARG A 123 17.68 29.94 -8.11
N THR A 124 16.96 28.98 -8.71
CA THR A 124 16.18 28.01 -7.94
C THR A 124 17.09 27.27 -6.97
N ALA A 125 16.66 27.17 -5.71
CA ALA A 125 17.47 26.53 -4.68
C ALA A 125 17.78 25.07 -5.05
N LEU A 126 18.97 24.61 -4.68
CA LEU A 126 19.46 23.27 -4.98
C LEU A 126 19.93 22.55 -3.71
N MET A 127 19.86 21.23 -3.78
CA MET A 127 20.55 20.33 -2.85
C MET A 127 21.44 19.42 -3.67
N VAL A 128 22.69 19.23 -3.26
CA VAL A 128 23.69 18.48 -4.03
C VAL A 128 24.39 17.42 -3.19
N SER A 129 24.77 16.30 -3.81
CA SER A 129 25.55 15.20 -3.20
C SER A 129 26.39 14.46 -4.26
N GLY A 130 27.35 13.65 -3.83
CA GLY A 130 28.31 12.97 -4.71
C GLY A 130 29.62 13.74 -4.89
N ARG A 131 30.60 13.13 -5.58
CA ARG A 131 31.97 13.63 -5.69
C ARG A 131 32.07 15.02 -6.35
N GLY A 132 31.14 15.35 -7.26
CA GLY A 132 31.09 16.63 -7.96
C GLY A 132 30.27 17.71 -7.24
N ALA A 133 29.69 17.40 -6.07
CA ALA A 133 28.74 18.27 -5.37
C ALA A 133 29.30 19.66 -5.07
N SER A 134 30.52 19.74 -4.54
CA SER A 134 31.11 21.03 -4.16
C SER A 134 31.38 21.94 -5.36
N VAL A 135 31.74 21.36 -6.51
CA VAL A 135 31.94 22.13 -7.76
C VAL A 135 30.61 22.70 -8.25
N VAL A 136 29.55 21.88 -8.28
CA VAL A 136 28.20 22.37 -8.61
C VAL A 136 27.76 23.44 -7.63
N ALA A 137 27.97 23.23 -6.33
CA ALA A 137 27.58 24.19 -5.30
C ALA A 137 28.28 25.52 -5.46
N GLU A 138 29.59 25.54 -5.75
CA GLU A 138 30.34 26.76 -6.02
C GLU A 138 29.76 27.53 -7.21
N HIS A 139 29.59 26.86 -8.35
CA HIS A 139 29.10 27.47 -9.57
C HIS A 139 27.68 28.05 -9.43
N PHE A 140 26.76 27.30 -8.83
CA PHE A 140 25.38 27.77 -8.65
C PHE A 140 25.25 28.85 -7.56
N ARG A 141 26.06 28.80 -6.49
CA ARG A 141 26.11 29.90 -5.50
C ARG A 141 26.63 31.19 -6.11
N ALA A 142 27.63 31.12 -6.98
CA ALA A 142 28.14 32.29 -7.72
C ALA A 142 27.06 32.94 -8.61
N LEU A 143 26.10 32.15 -9.10
CA LEU A 143 24.94 32.61 -9.86
C LEU A 143 23.77 33.10 -8.98
N GLY A 144 23.93 33.05 -7.65
CA GLY A 144 22.94 33.52 -6.68
C GLY A 144 21.88 32.48 -6.28
N ALA A 145 22.08 31.20 -6.60
CA ALA A 145 21.22 30.12 -6.12
C ALA A 145 21.58 29.74 -4.66
N PRO A 146 20.61 29.57 -3.75
CA PRO A 146 20.84 28.89 -2.49
C PRO A 146 21.18 27.42 -2.75
N VAL A 147 22.35 26.96 -2.31
CA VAL A 147 22.75 25.54 -2.49
C VAL A 147 23.13 24.92 -1.15
N GLU A 148 22.45 23.86 -0.78
CA GLU A 148 22.82 22.97 0.32
C GLU A 148 23.69 21.83 -0.21
N ASP A 149 24.95 21.78 0.22
CA ASP A 149 25.89 20.70 -0.15
C ASP A 149 25.90 19.67 0.97
N LEU A 150 25.40 18.47 0.67
CA LEU A 150 25.33 17.37 1.64
C LEU A 150 26.63 16.57 1.72
N GLY A 151 27.55 16.77 0.77
CA GLY A 151 28.62 15.83 0.50
C GLY A 151 28.08 14.42 0.27
N GLY A 152 28.87 13.43 0.68
CA GLY A 152 28.47 12.03 0.72
C GLY A 152 28.27 11.40 -0.66
N GLU A 153 27.60 10.23 -0.66
CA GLU A 153 27.42 9.40 -1.84
C GLU A 153 26.31 9.92 -2.77
N PRO A 154 26.43 9.65 -4.09
CA PRO A 154 25.36 9.88 -5.05
C PRO A 154 23.99 9.35 -4.58
N GLY A 155 22.97 10.21 -4.67
CA GLY A 155 21.58 9.88 -4.32
C GLY A 155 21.11 10.45 -2.98
N ALA A 156 21.99 11.00 -2.15
CA ALA A 156 21.60 11.58 -0.85
C ALA A 156 20.71 12.83 -1.00
N ALA A 157 21.03 13.70 -1.97
CA ALA A 157 20.22 14.88 -2.27
C ALA A 157 18.83 14.47 -2.80
N SER A 158 18.79 13.48 -3.69
CA SER A 158 17.55 12.89 -4.19
C SER A 158 16.71 12.26 -3.10
N ALA A 159 17.31 11.52 -2.15
CA ALA A 159 16.61 10.94 -1.02
C ALA A 159 15.93 12.02 -0.17
N ARG A 160 16.65 13.08 0.23
CA ARG A 160 16.08 14.19 1.02
C ARG A 160 14.97 14.92 0.25
N LYS A 161 15.15 15.16 -1.06
CA LYS A 161 14.10 15.75 -1.90
C LYS A 161 12.83 14.90 -1.94
N LEU A 162 12.97 13.57 -2.04
CA LEU A 162 11.82 12.66 -2.04
C LEU A 162 11.08 12.67 -0.70
N LEU A 163 11.81 12.67 0.43
CA LEU A 163 11.20 12.80 1.77
C LEU A 163 10.41 14.11 1.90
N ARG A 164 11.01 15.23 1.45
CA ARG A 164 10.30 16.52 1.40
C ARG A 164 9.08 16.46 0.47
N SER A 165 9.20 15.83 -0.69
CA SER A 165 8.09 15.72 -1.65
C SER A 165 6.95 14.85 -1.12
N LEU A 166 7.26 13.79 -0.37
CA LEU A 166 6.26 12.96 0.30
C LEU A 166 5.42 13.82 1.24
N PHE A 167 6.09 14.58 2.12
CA PHE A 167 5.40 15.50 3.03
C PHE A 167 4.60 16.57 2.29
N MET A 168 5.21 17.31 1.36
CA MET A 168 4.55 18.44 0.69
C MET A 168 3.33 18.00 -0.13
N LYS A 169 3.43 16.86 -0.84
CA LYS A 169 2.31 16.32 -1.63
C LYS A 169 1.26 15.69 -0.74
N GLY A 170 1.65 14.98 0.31
CA GLY A 170 0.74 14.42 1.31
C GLY A 170 -0.05 15.52 2.03
N LEU A 171 0.62 16.56 2.50
CA LEU A 171 -0.01 17.73 3.11
C LEU A 171 -0.99 18.41 2.14
N GLY A 172 -0.60 18.60 0.88
CA GLY A 172 -1.50 19.12 -0.15
C GLY A 172 -2.75 18.27 -0.35
N ALA A 173 -2.61 16.94 -0.41
CA ALA A 173 -3.72 16.01 -0.52
C ALA A 173 -4.67 16.08 0.69
N VAL A 174 -4.12 16.12 1.91
CA VAL A 174 -4.90 16.27 3.15
C VAL A 174 -5.63 17.61 3.21
N ILE A 175 -4.98 18.70 2.80
CA ILE A 175 -5.61 20.03 2.72
C ILE A 175 -6.78 20.00 1.73
N VAL A 176 -6.58 19.46 0.53
CA VAL A 176 -7.64 19.34 -0.48
C VAL A 176 -8.80 18.51 0.06
N GLN A 177 -8.54 17.31 0.60
CA GLN A 177 -9.58 16.44 1.14
C GLN A 177 -10.39 17.14 2.24
N THR A 178 -9.70 17.73 3.23
CA THR A 178 -10.34 18.38 4.37
C THR A 178 -11.13 19.62 3.95
N VAL A 179 -10.60 20.43 3.03
CA VAL A 179 -11.30 21.63 2.53
C VAL A 179 -12.55 21.26 1.73
N GLU A 180 -12.49 20.23 0.89
CA GLU A 180 -13.65 19.76 0.13
C GLU A 180 -14.70 19.09 1.03
N ALA A 181 -14.29 18.34 2.06
CA ALA A 181 -15.20 17.86 3.10
C ALA A 181 -15.88 19.01 3.86
N GLY A 182 -15.11 20.03 4.25
CA GLY A 182 -15.64 21.25 4.86
C GLY A 182 -16.61 22.00 3.93
N ARG A 183 -16.31 22.06 2.63
CA ARG A 183 -17.21 22.64 1.61
C ARG A 183 -18.53 21.88 1.54
N ALA A 184 -18.49 20.55 1.49
CA ALA A 184 -19.68 19.69 1.46
C ALA A 184 -20.53 19.82 2.73
N ALA A 185 -19.88 20.01 3.89
CA ALA A 185 -20.56 20.24 5.16
C ALA A 185 -21.06 21.69 5.37
N GLY A 186 -20.70 22.63 4.49
CA GLY A 186 -21.08 24.06 4.61
C GLY A 186 -20.14 24.93 5.45
N ASP A 187 -18.97 24.40 5.85
CA ASP A 187 -18.03 25.00 6.82
C ASP A 187 -16.63 25.35 6.24
N GLU A 188 -16.48 25.43 4.92
CA GLU A 188 -15.18 25.70 4.26
C GLU A 188 -14.38 26.87 4.88
N PRO A 189 -14.97 28.06 5.15
CA PRO A 189 -14.21 29.17 5.73
C PRO A 189 -13.64 28.85 7.12
N TRP A 190 -14.35 28.05 7.91
CA TRP A 190 -13.89 27.63 9.24
C TRP A 190 -12.74 26.63 9.11
N VAL A 191 -12.89 25.60 8.26
CA VAL A 191 -11.85 24.60 8.01
C VAL A 191 -10.54 25.22 7.53
N ARG A 192 -10.61 26.15 6.57
CA ARG A 192 -9.42 26.85 6.06
C ARG A 192 -8.68 27.61 7.16
N ARG A 193 -9.41 28.24 8.09
CA ARG A 193 -8.79 28.94 9.24
C ARG A 193 -8.11 27.96 10.19
N GLN A 194 -8.73 26.80 10.46
CA GLN A 194 -8.12 25.76 11.31
C GLN A 194 -6.81 25.24 10.72
N ILE A 195 -6.80 24.91 9.42
CA ILE A 195 -5.58 24.46 8.72
C ILE A 195 -4.48 25.52 8.79
N ALA A 196 -4.81 26.78 8.49
CA ALA A 196 -3.83 27.87 8.49
C ALA A 196 -3.20 28.11 9.87
N GLN A 197 -4.00 27.99 10.95
CA GLN A 197 -3.52 28.12 12.32
C GLN A 197 -2.51 27.02 12.68
N GLU A 198 -2.80 25.77 12.33
CA GLU A 198 -1.88 24.65 12.61
C GLU A 198 -0.55 24.78 11.85
N LEU A 199 -0.56 25.34 10.63
CA LEU A 199 0.65 25.55 9.83
C LEU A 199 1.53 26.74 10.32
N ALA A 200 1.02 27.58 11.20
CA ALA A 200 1.70 28.81 11.63
C ALA A 200 2.82 28.57 12.67
N ASP A 201 2.68 27.54 13.50
CA ASP A 201 3.51 27.33 14.70
C ASP A 201 4.74 26.41 14.49
N GLY A 202 5.03 26.03 13.23
CA GLY A 202 6.29 25.37 12.84
C GLY A 202 6.68 24.15 13.68
N GLU A 203 7.89 24.18 14.25
CA GLU A 203 8.50 23.07 15.01
C GLU A 203 7.66 22.63 16.21
N ALA A 204 7.02 23.56 16.91
CA ALA A 204 6.21 23.23 18.08
C ALA A 204 4.97 22.40 17.71
N THR A 205 4.34 22.71 16.57
CA THR A 205 3.24 21.90 16.05
C THR A 205 3.74 20.55 15.54
N LEU A 206 4.91 20.51 14.86
CA LEU A 206 5.52 19.25 14.43
C LEU A 206 5.70 18.28 15.59
N GLU A 207 6.38 18.70 16.65
CA GLU A 207 6.67 17.85 17.82
C GLU A 207 5.40 17.41 18.54
N ARG A 208 4.44 18.32 18.72
CA ARG A 208 3.14 18.01 19.34
C ARG A 208 2.35 16.96 18.56
N LEU A 209 2.27 17.11 17.23
CA LEU A 209 1.56 16.16 16.36
C LEU A 209 2.30 14.83 16.28
N TYR A 210 3.63 14.84 16.16
CA TYR A 210 4.45 13.64 16.10
C TYR A 210 4.35 12.83 17.40
N ALA A 211 4.73 13.40 18.54
CA ALA A 211 4.71 12.71 19.83
C ALA A 211 3.28 12.31 20.24
N GLY A 212 2.30 13.18 19.99
CA GLY A 212 0.89 12.91 20.26
C GLY A 212 0.33 11.76 19.43
N THR A 213 0.82 11.57 18.19
CA THR A 213 0.38 10.48 17.30
C THR A 213 0.83 9.13 17.83
N PHE A 214 2.10 8.99 18.21
CA PHE A 214 2.60 7.74 18.81
C PHE A 214 1.97 7.46 20.17
N LYS A 215 1.75 8.49 21.00
CA LYS A 215 1.16 8.31 22.34
C LYS A 215 -0.33 7.96 22.32
N HIS A 216 -1.09 8.49 21.36
CA HIS A 216 -2.56 8.39 21.33
C HIS A 216 -3.09 7.81 20.01
N GLY A 217 -2.31 6.97 19.33
CA GLY A 217 -2.58 6.47 17.99
C GLY A 217 -3.96 5.82 17.87
N LEU A 218 -4.29 4.83 18.72
CA LEU A 218 -5.59 4.13 18.67
C LEU A 218 -6.80 5.07 18.80
N ARG A 219 -6.76 6.01 19.75
CA ARG A 219 -7.84 7.00 19.91
C ARG A 219 -7.99 7.87 18.66
N ARG A 220 -6.86 8.34 18.11
CA ARG A 220 -6.82 9.17 16.90
C ARG A 220 -7.32 8.40 15.67
N ALA A 221 -6.96 7.12 15.54
CA ALA A 221 -7.46 6.24 14.50
C ALA A 221 -9.00 6.17 14.54
N GLY A 222 -9.59 5.96 15.72
CA GLY A 222 -11.05 5.96 15.89
C GLY A 222 -11.72 7.29 15.48
N GLU A 223 -11.11 8.43 15.85
CA GLU A 223 -11.62 9.75 15.46
C GLU A 223 -11.56 9.98 13.93
N VAL A 224 -10.47 9.56 13.29
CA VAL A 224 -10.32 9.67 11.83
C VAL A 224 -11.24 8.68 11.10
N ALA A 225 -11.45 7.47 11.64
CA ALA A 225 -12.41 6.52 11.08
C ALA A 225 -13.83 7.10 11.08
N ALA A 226 -14.26 7.72 12.19
CA ALA A 226 -15.56 8.40 12.26
C ALA A 226 -15.66 9.56 11.26
N ALA A 227 -14.57 10.30 11.02
CA ALA A 227 -14.55 11.34 9.99
C ALA A 227 -14.63 10.75 8.57
N ALA A 228 -14.00 9.60 8.32
CA ALA A 228 -14.08 8.89 7.05
C ALA A 228 -15.51 8.41 6.76
N ASP A 229 -16.22 7.93 7.78
CA ASP A 229 -17.63 7.52 7.67
C ASP A 229 -18.52 8.72 7.34
N LEU A 230 -18.33 9.86 8.04
CA LEU A 230 -19.03 11.10 7.71
C LEU A 230 -18.79 11.54 6.26
N MET A 231 -17.54 11.47 5.78
CA MET A 231 -17.23 11.80 4.39
C MET A 231 -17.96 10.89 3.40
N ALA A 232 -18.01 9.59 3.68
CA ALA A 232 -18.72 8.63 2.83
C ALA A 232 -20.23 8.93 2.79
N ASP A 233 -20.83 9.27 3.94
CA ASP A 233 -22.24 9.67 4.03
C ASP A 233 -22.53 10.96 3.25
N LEU A 234 -21.56 11.87 3.16
CA LEU A 234 -21.61 13.08 2.33
C LEU A 234 -21.34 12.82 0.83
N GLY A 235 -21.13 11.56 0.43
CA GLY A 235 -20.85 11.19 -0.96
C GLY A 235 -19.43 11.51 -1.44
N LEU A 236 -18.47 11.67 -0.53
CA LEU A 236 -17.07 11.96 -0.83
C LEU A 236 -16.18 10.71 -0.76
N ASP A 237 -15.05 10.75 -1.48
CA ASP A 237 -14.02 9.71 -1.37
C ASP A 237 -13.29 9.78 -0.01
N ALA A 238 -13.46 8.72 0.78
CA ALA A 238 -12.91 8.57 2.12
C ALA A 238 -11.62 7.73 2.17
N ALA A 239 -11.04 7.30 1.04
CA ALA A 239 -9.89 6.40 1.00
C ALA A 239 -8.68 6.95 1.77
N LEU A 240 -8.29 8.20 1.52
CA LEU A 240 -7.17 8.83 2.24
C LEU A 240 -7.45 8.96 3.75
N ALA A 241 -8.71 9.19 4.15
CA ALA A 241 -9.05 9.28 5.57
C ALA A 241 -8.91 7.90 6.25
N ARG A 242 -9.33 6.83 5.57
CA ARG A 242 -9.10 5.44 6.04
C ARG A 242 -7.61 5.11 6.13
N ASP A 243 -6.81 5.53 5.16
CA ASP A 243 -5.35 5.34 5.20
C ASP A 243 -4.69 6.13 6.35
N ILE A 244 -5.18 7.34 6.66
CA ILE A 244 -4.70 8.11 7.83
C ILE A 244 -5.05 7.39 9.13
N SER A 245 -6.29 6.88 9.25
CA SER A 245 -6.70 6.06 10.41
C SER A 245 -5.78 4.84 10.58
N ARG A 246 -5.52 4.12 9.49
CA ARG A 246 -4.58 2.99 9.46
C ARG A 246 -3.18 3.38 9.92
N LEU A 247 -2.63 4.52 9.46
CA LEU A 247 -1.32 5.00 9.90
C LEU A 247 -1.30 5.31 11.41
N HIS A 248 -2.38 5.84 11.98
CA HIS A 248 -2.50 6.05 13.43
C HIS A 248 -2.53 4.73 14.20
N THR A 249 -3.22 3.71 13.68
CA THR A 249 -3.20 2.35 14.25
C THR A 249 -1.79 1.77 14.23
N LEU A 250 -1.09 1.88 13.10
CA LEU A 250 0.30 1.42 12.99
C LEU A 250 1.23 2.16 13.95
N ALA A 251 1.11 3.49 14.05
CA ALA A 251 1.94 4.29 14.96
C ALA A 251 1.71 3.97 16.44
N ALA A 252 0.57 3.38 16.81
CA ALA A 252 0.30 2.96 18.19
C ALA A 252 1.05 1.66 18.58
N ARG A 253 1.59 0.93 17.60
CA ARG A 253 2.30 -0.33 17.83
C ARG A 253 3.72 -0.10 18.32
N PRO A 254 4.32 -1.03 19.08
CA PRO A 254 5.74 -0.99 19.43
C PRO A 254 6.66 -0.94 18.20
N GLU A 255 6.27 -1.61 17.11
CA GLU A 255 7.03 -1.64 15.86
C GLU A 255 6.80 -0.39 14.98
N GLY A 256 5.88 0.50 15.39
CA GLY A 256 5.50 1.71 14.67
C GLY A 256 5.08 1.45 13.22
N LEU A 257 5.64 2.25 12.31
CA LEU A 257 5.35 2.15 10.87
C LEU A 257 6.20 1.10 10.13
N SER A 258 6.91 0.22 10.85
CA SER A 258 7.69 -0.83 10.19
C SER A 258 6.77 -1.87 9.52
N ALA A 259 7.32 -2.60 8.54
CA ALA A 259 6.61 -3.64 7.81
C ALA A 259 6.39 -4.94 8.62
N ALA A 260 6.39 -4.86 9.96
CA ALA A 260 6.12 -6.00 10.81
C ALA A 260 4.65 -6.48 10.63
N PRO A 261 4.40 -7.80 10.61
CA PRO A 261 3.05 -8.33 10.49
C PRO A 261 2.11 -7.73 11.54
N LEU A 262 0.88 -7.37 11.14
CA LEU A 262 -0.16 -6.95 12.09
C LEU A 262 -0.63 -8.13 12.95
N VAL A 263 -0.72 -9.31 12.35
CA VAL A 263 -1.03 -10.56 13.05
C VAL A 263 0.26 -11.16 13.63
N THR A 264 0.49 -10.96 14.92
CA THR A 264 1.67 -11.47 15.62
C THR A 264 1.50 -12.93 16.04
N ASP A 265 2.61 -13.59 16.43
CA ASP A 265 2.56 -14.96 16.92
C ASP A 265 1.75 -15.07 18.23
N GLU A 266 1.80 -14.04 19.08
CA GLU A 266 0.96 -13.94 20.28
C GLU A 266 -0.52 -13.86 19.93
N LEU A 267 -0.87 -13.10 18.90
CA LEU A 267 -2.26 -12.99 18.45
C LEU A 267 -2.74 -14.33 17.87
N LEU A 268 -1.94 -15.00 17.04
CA LEU A 268 -2.25 -16.35 16.56
C LEU A 268 -2.49 -17.33 17.72
N ALA A 269 -1.62 -17.30 18.75
CA ALA A 269 -1.75 -18.13 19.93
C ALA A 269 -3.03 -17.81 20.73
N ALA A 270 -3.44 -16.54 20.79
CA ALA A 270 -4.66 -16.13 21.50
C ALA A 270 -5.95 -16.61 20.81
N TYR A 271 -5.91 -16.83 19.49
CA TYR A 271 -7.00 -17.44 18.72
C TYR A 271 -7.03 -18.97 18.81
N ALA A 272 -5.97 -19.61 19.31
CA ALA A 272 -5.92 -21.05 19.43
C ALA A 272 -7.08 -21.58 20.30
N GLY A 273 -7.82 -22.55 19.76
CA GLY A 273 -8.96 -23.18 20.42
C GLY A 273 -10.28 -22.40 20.35
N LEU A 274 -10.29 -21.19 19.80
CA LEU A 274 -11.51 -20.42 19.61
C LEU A 274 -12.30 -21.00 18.42
N PRO A 275 -13.58 -21.39 18.59
CA PRO A 275 -14.36 -21.98 17.51
C PRO A 275 -14.61 -21.00 16.36
N THR A 276 -14.57 -21.49 15.12
CA THR A 276 -14.87 -20.69 13.93
C THR A 276 -16.29 -20.10 13.97
N ALA A 277 -17.26 -20.84 14.53
CA ALA A 277 -18.63 -20.37 14.73
C ALA A 277 -18.71 -19.13 15.63
N ASN A 278 -18.01 -19.12 16.77
CA ASN A 278 -17.99 -17.99 17.70
C ASN A 278 -17.34 -16.75 17.07
N ILE A 279 -16.31 -16.95 16.24
CA ILE A 279 -15.70 -15.88 15.44
C ILE A 279 -16.71 -15.34 14.44
N GLY A 280 -17.45 -16.22 13.74
CA GLY A 280 -18.53 -15.82 12.84
C GLY A 280 -19.60 -14.99 13.55
N ASP A 281 -20.06 -15.41 14.72
CA ASP A 281 -21.06 -14.67 15.49
C ASP A 281 -20.55 -13.31 15.98
N ALA A 282 -19.26 -13.19 16.32
CA ALA A 282 -18.63 -11.91 16.66
C ALA A 282 -18.53 -10.93 15.48
N ARG A 283 -18.77 -11.41 14.26
CA ARG A 283 -18.50 -10.71 12.99
C ARG A 283 -19.73 -10.59 12.10
N ASP A 284 -20.92 -10.70 12.65
CA ASP A 284 -22.17 -10.72 11.88
C ASP A 284 -22.18 -11.77 10.76
N ARG A 285 -21.44 -12.88 10.96
CA ARG A 285 -21.19 -13.97 10.01
C ARG A 285 -20.47 -13.53 8.72
N LEU A 286 -19.84 -12.37 8.71
CA LEU A 286 -19.00 -11.90 7.61
C LEU A 286 -17.60 -12.51 7.72
N GLY A 287 -17.02 -12.89 6.57
CA GLY A 287 -15.68 -13.49 6.50
C GLY A 287 -15.64 -15.01 6.71
N LEU A 288 -16.81 -15.67 6.85
CA LEU A 288 -16.91 -17.13 6.80
C LEU A 288 -16.78 -17.62 5.35
N VAL A 289 -15.96 -18.65 5.15
CA VAL A 289 -15.77 -19.30 3.86
C VAL A 289 -16.93 -20.24 3.57
N ASP A 290 -17.38 -20.28 2.31
CA ASP A 290 -18.40 -21.20 1.81
C ASP A 290 -18.19 -22.64 2.32
N SER A 291 -19.24 -23.25 2.86
CA SER A 291 -19.20 -24.58 3.46
C SER A 291 -18.87 -25.71 2.48
N GLY A 292 -18.89 -25.42 1.16
CA GLY A 292 -18.34 -26.31 0.16
C GLY A 292 -16.84 -26.53 0.31
N ILE A 293 -16.11 -25.66 1.02
CA ILE A 293 -14.71 -25.84 1.41
C ILE A 293 -14.68 -26.40 2.83
N SER A 294 -14.46 -27.70 2.96
CA SER A 294 -14.55 -28.43 4.23
C SER A 294 -13.21 -29.11 4.57
N PRO A 295 -12.96 -29.45 5.85
CA PRO A 295 -11.75 -30.20 6.23
C PRO A 295 -11.72 -31.56 5.52
N LEU A 296 -10.55 -31.97 5.03
CA LEU A 296 -10.39 -33.24 4.33
C LEU A 296 -10.37 -34.46 5.27
N TRP A 297 -10.09 -34.25 6.56
CA TRP A 297 -10.01 -35.31 7.56
C TRP A 297 -10.48 -34.80 8.94
N THR A 298 -10.89 -35.73 9.81
CA THR A 298 -11.54 -35.38 11.08
C THR A 298 -10.53 -34.86 12.10
N GLY A 299 -10.80 -33.70 12.69
CA GLY A 299 -9.91 -33.09 13.68
C GLY A 299 -8.90 -32.10 13.12
N ALA A 300 -8.91 -31.85 11.80
CA ALA A 300 -8.13 -30.78 11.17
C ALA A 300 -8.46 -29.42 11.81
N ARG A 301 -7.43 -28.72 12.31
CA ARG A 301 -7.53 -27.39 12.92
C ARG A 301 -6.26 -26.59 12.65
N ALA A 302 -6.39 -25.30 12.37
CA ALA A 302 -5.26 -24.41 12.17
C ALA A 302 -5.64 -22.95 12.48
N VAL A 303 -4.67 -22.19 12.97
CA VAL A 303 -4.72 -20.74 13.08
C VAL A 303 -3.42 -20.21 12.49
N GLY A 304 -3.49 -19.34 11.49
CA GLY A 304 -2.30 -18.85 10.81
C GLY A 304 -2.48 -17.53 10.09
N ARG A 305 -1.36 -16.95 9.67
CA ARG A 305 -1.30 -15.77 8.80
C ARG A 305 -1.53 -16.19 7.36
N ALA A 306 -2.42 -15.54 6.65
CA ALA A 306 -2.72 -15.85 5.26
C ALA A 306 -1.52 -15.57 4.35
N LEU A 307 -0.98 -16.64 3.75
CA LEU A 307 -0.13 -16.55 2.56
C LEU A 307 -1.00 -16.83 1.34
N THR A 308 -1.42 -15.78 0.66
CA THR A 308 -2.46 -15.89 -0.38
C THR A 308 -1.88 -16.22 -1.74
N VAL A 309 -2.61 -17.07 -2.49
CA VAL A 309 -2.24 -17.54 -3.82
C VAL A 309 -3.44 -17.48 -4.74
N LEU A 310 -3.32 -16.75 -5.85
CA LEU A 310 -4.26 -16.82 -6.97
C LEU A 310 -3.63 -17.67 -8.07
N THR A 311 -4.31 -18.74 -8.48
CA THR A 311 -3.81 -19.61 -9.54
C THR A 311 -4.86 -19.84 -10.63
N ARG A 312 -4.40 -20.10 -11.85
CA ARG A 312 -5.28 -20.59 -12.92
C ARG A 312 -5.91 -21.91 -12.46
N ALA A 313 -7.20 -22.11 -12.75
CA ALA A 313 -7.90 -23.38 -12.54
C ALA A 313 -7.06 -24.60 -12.99
N GLY A 314 -6.90 -25.56 -12.07
CA GLY A 314 -6.16 -26.80 -12.29
C GLY A 314 -4.63 -26.68 -12.39
N ASP A 315 -4.04 -25.52 -12.08
CA ASP A 315 -2.59 -25.27 -12.09
C ASP A 315 -2.05 -24.95 -10.70
N ASN A 316 -0.86 -25.44 -10.35
CA ASN A 316 -0.24 -25.19 -9.03
C ASN A 316 1.14 -24.52 -9.07
N ARG A 317 1.55 -23.91 -10.18
CA ARG A 317 2.85 -23.24 -10.30
C ARG A 317 3.04 -22.16 -9.22
N ALA A 318 2.00 -21.37 -8.94
CA ALA A 318 2.06 -20.32 -7.93
C ALA A 318 2.10 -20.85 -6.48
N ILE A 319 1.54 -22.04 -6.21
CA ILE A 319 1.69 -22.70 -4.90
C ILE A 319 3.17 -23.05 -4.66
N HIS A 320 3.88 -23.52 -5.69
CA HIS A 320 5.32 -23.75 -5.59
C HIS A 320 6.13 -22.47 -5.35
N GLU A 321 5.65 -21.32 -5.82
CA GLU A 321 6.24 -20.01 -5.54
C GLU A 321 5.99 -19.56 -4.11
N ALA A 322 4.76 -19.70 -3.63
CA ALA A 322 4.39 -19.41 -2.25
C ALA A 322 5.24 -20.21 -1.26
N LEU A 323 5.45 -21.50 -1.53
CA LEU A 323 6.32 -22.34 -0.69
C LEU A 323 7.76 -21.83 -0.59
N ARG A 324 8.28 -21.03 -1.54
CA ARG A 324 9.65 -20.50 -1.43
C ARG A 324 9.78 -19.38 -0.40
N ILE A 325 8.68 -18.70 -0.10
CA ILE A 325 8.64 -17.55 0.80
C ILE A 325 7.88 -17.83 2.11
N ALA A 326 7.15 -18.94 2.18
CA ALA A 326 6.43 -19.37 3.36
C ALA A 326 7.36 -19.61 4.56
N GLY A 327 6.90 -19.23 5.74
CA GLY A 327 7.58 -19.43 7.00
C GLY A 327 6.67 -19.95 8.12
N PRO A 328 7.20 -20.05 9.35
CA PRO A 328 6.45 -20.50 10.51
C PRO A 328 5.20 -19.66 10.79
N GLY A 329 4.06 -20.34 11.03
CA GLY A 329 2.79 -19.69 11.35
C GLY A 329 1.97 -19.24 10.14
N ASP A 330 2.48 -19.44 8.92
CA ASP A 330 1.73 -19.16 7.70
C ASP A 330 0.69 -20.25 7.42
N LEU A 331 -0.48 -19.86 6.91
CA LEU A 331 -1.54 -20.70 6.40
C LEU A 331 -1.76 -20.31 4.93
N ILE A 332 -1.57 -21.26 4.01
CA ILE A 332 -1.67 -20.95 2.58
C ILE A 332 -3.13 -20.96 2.15
N VAL A 333 -3.61 -19.83 1.64
CA VAL A 333 -4.98 -19.65 1.17
C VAL A 333 -4.97 -19.54 -0.35
N VAL A 334 -5.58 -20.50 -1.03
CA VAL A 334 -5.52 -20.63 -2.49
C VAL A 334 -6.89 -20.36 -3.09
N ASP A 335 -6.98 -19.34 -3.93
CA ASP A 335 -8.03 -19.20 -4.93
C ASP A 335 -7.63 -20.00 -6.18
N GLY A 336 -8.21 -21.20 -6.27
CA GLY A 336 -8.13 -22.09 -7.42
C GLY A 336 -9.34 -21.99 -8.35
N GLN A 337 -10.13 -20.92 -8.23
CA GLN A 337 -11.33 -20.63 -9.01
C GLN A 337 -12.43 -21.70 -8.90
N GLY A 338 -12.45 -22.46 -7.80
CA GLY A 338 -13.42 -23.51 -7.56
C GLY A 338 -13.29 -24.74 -8.45
N ASP A 339 -12.18 -24.88 -9.19
CA ASP A 339 -11.96 -26.04 -10.04
C ASP A 339 -11.75 -27.31 -9.21
N THR A 340 -12.66 -28.26 -9.38
CA THR A 340 -12.62 -29.57 -8.72
C THR A 340 -12.11 -30.67 -9.64
N SER A 341 -11.79 -30.35 -10.90
CA SER A 341 -11.34 -31.34 -11.87
C SER A 341 -9.92 -31.84 -11.61
N ARG A 342 -9.09 -31.05 -10.91
CA ARG A 342 -7.68 -31.37 -10.62
C ARG A 342 -7.27 -30.98 -9.20
N ALA A 343 -6.49 -31.85 -8.58
CA ALA A 343 -5.93 -31.63 -7.26
C ALA A 343 -4.75 -30.66 -7.36
N LEU A 344 -4.87 -29.49 -6.72
CA LEU A 344 -3.81 -28.49 -6.68
C LEU A 344 -2.63 -28.93 -5.81
N ILE A 345 -2.90 -29.75 -4.79
CA ILE A 345 -1.90 -30.31 -3.88
C ILE A 345 -2.13 -31.80 -3.63
N GLY A 346 -1.07 -32.45 -3.15
CA GLY A 346 -1.08 -33.79 -2.57
C GLY A 346 0.05 -33.90 -1.54
N GLU A 347 0.45 -35.12 -1.17
CA GLU A 347 1.39 -35.38 -0.07
C GLU A 347 2.70 -34.56 -0.18
N LEU A 348 3.32 -34.51 -1.37
CA LEU A 348 4.64 -33.89 -1.57
C LEU A 348 4.62 -32.37 -1.35
N ILE A 349 3.48 -31.72 -1.60
CA ILE A 349 3.34 -30.27 -1.36
C ILE A 349 3.07 -30.03 0.12
N ALA A 350 2.23 -30.86 0.75
CA ALA A 350 1.94 -30.78 2.18
C ALA A 350 3.18 -31.01 3.03
N GLU A 351 4.00 -32.02 2.73
CA GLU A 351 5.27 -32.26 3.46
C GLU A 351 6.23 -31.08 3.36
N ARG A 352 6.36 -30.48 2.17
CA ARG A 352 7.22 -29.29 1.96
C ARG A 352 6.71 -28.07 2.70
N ALA A 353 5.39 -27.92 2.82
CA ALA A 353 4.77 -26.85 3.58
C ALA A 353 5.02 -27.06 5.07
N LYS A 354 4.72 -28.26 5.58
CA LYS A 354 4.97 -28.64 6.98
C LYS A 354 6.43 -28.46 7.39
N ALA A 355 7.38 -28.87 6.53
CA ALA A 355 8.81 -28.70 6.77
C ALA A 355 9.26 -27.23 6.88
N ARG A 356 8.45 -26.28 6.41
CA ARG A 356 8.69 -24.84 6.53
C ARG A 356 7.96 -24.18 7.70
N GLY A 357 7.17 -24.95 8.46
CA GLY A 357 6.35 -24.43 9.56
C GLY A 357 5.01 -23.84 9.11
N VAL A 358 4.56 -24.10 7.88
CA VAL A 358 3.19 -23.79 7.45
C VAL A 358 2.22 -24.64 8.27
N VAL A 359 1.16 -24.02 8.78
CA VAL A 359 0.23 -24.64 9.72
C VAL A 359 -0.98 -25.31 9.06
N GLY A 360 -1.24 -25.03 7.78
CA GLY A 360 -2.33 -25.65 7.01
C GLY A 360 -2.53 -25.02 5.63
N MET A 361 -3.50 -25.54 4.88
CA MET A 361 -3.94 -24.95 3.60
C MET A 361 -5.45 -24.90 3.44
N VAL A 362 -5.96 -23.81 2.87
CA VAL A 362 -7.37 -23.66 2.47
C VAL A 362 -7.42 -23.49 0.95
N LEU A 363 -8.20 -24.32 0.27
CA LEU A 363 -8.21 -24.41 -1.18
C LEU A 363 -9.63 -24.19 -1.71
N ASP A 364 -9.83 -23.11 -2.46
CA ASP A 364 -10.96 -22.96 -3.37
C ASP A 364 -10.71 -23.80 -4.64
N GLY A 365 -10.67 -25.13 -4.46
CA GLY A 365 -10.29 -26.12 -5.47
C GLY A 365 -10.17 -27.52 -4.86
N ALA A 366 -9.58 -28.47 -5.57
CA ALA A 366 -9.43 -29.84 -5.07
C ALA A 366 -8.03 -30.19 -4.55
N ALA A 367 -7.96 -31.25 -3.75
CA ALA A 367 -6.73 -31.88 -3.29
C ALA A 367 -6.75 -33.41 -3.51
N ARG A 368 -5.65 -34.08 -3.16
CA ARG A 368 -5.53 -35.55 -3.17
C ARG A 368 -4.67 -36.04 -2.02
N ASP A 369 -4.52 -37.37 -1.93
CA ASP A 369 -3.66 -38.06 -0.96
C ASP A 369 -4.14 -37.86 0.50
N VAL A 370 -5.47 -37.79 0.71
CA VAL A 370 -6.09 -37.43 2.01
C VAL A 370 -5.63 -38.30 3.18
N GLU A 371 -5.50 -39.61 2.99
CA GLU A 371 -5.02 -40.54 4.02
C GLU A 371 -3.61 -40.16 4.50
N VAL A 372 -2.73 -39.77 3.58
CA VAL A 372 -1.36 -39.33 3.91
C VAL A 372 -1.39 -37.96 4.59
N LEU A 373 -2.26 -37.04 4.16
CA LEU A 373 -2.44 -35.74 4.81
C LEU A 373 -2.86 -35.88 6.28
N GLU A 374 -3.75 -36.83 6.57
CA GLU A 374 -4.16 -37.19 7.93
C GLU A 374 -3.02 -37.83 8.72
N GLU A 375 -2.30 -38.79 8.13
CA GLU A 375 -1.17 -39.47 8.77
C GLU A 375 -0.05 -38.50 9.17
N ILE A 376 0.28 -37.55 8.30
CA ILE A 376 1.25 -36.50 8.62
C ILE A 376 0.65 -35.38 9.46
N GLY A 377 -0.66 -35.40 9.76
CA GLY A 377 -1.34 -34.38 10.54
C GLY A 377 -1.25 -32.97 9.95
N PHE A 378 -1.28 -32.85 8.62
CA PHE A 378 -1.25 -31.56 7.93
C PHE A 378 -2.67 -31.17 7.51
N PRO A 379 -3.28 -30.14 8.12
CA PRO A 379 -4.69 -29.84 7.92
C PRO A 379 -4.92 -29.11 6.59
N VAL A 380 -5.90 -29.60 5.84
CA VAL A 380 -6.30 -29.04 4.55
C VAL A 380 -7.81 -28.94 4.48
N TRP A 381 -8.30 -27.79 4.06
CA TRP A 381 -9.70 -27.56 3.69
C TRP A 381 -9.79 -27.38 2.18
N ALA A 382 -10.69 -28.10 1.51
CA ALA A 382 -10.81 -28.07 0.05
C ALA A 382 -12.24 -28.33 -0.41
N ARG A 383 -12.56 -27.99 -1.66
CA ARG A 383 -13.87 -28.25 -2.26
C ARG A 383 -14.15 -29.70 -2.60
N ALA A 384 -13.09 -30.43 -2.97
CA ALA A 384 -13.22 -31.80 -3.44
C ALA A 384 -11.91 -32.57 -3.30
N VAL A 385 -12.02 -33.89 -3.43
CA VAL A 385 -10.90 -34.81 -3.55
C VAL A 385 -10.92 -35.42 -4.95
N THR A 386 -9.80 -35.37 -5.66
CA THR A 386 -9.68 -35.94 -7.02
C THR A 386 -8.28 -36.51 -7.25
N PRO A 387 -8.11 -37.68 -7.88
CA PRO A 387 -6.77 -38.23 -8.14
C PRO A 387 -6.02 -37.47 -9.26
N ALA A 388 -6.73 -36.70 -10.09
CA ALA A 388 -6.16 -36.02 -11.24
C ALA A 388 -5.20 -34.91 -10.80
N GLY A 389 -3.94 -34.97 -11.25
CA GLY A 389 -2.91 -34.01 -10.89
C GLY A 389 -3.03 -32.65 -11.60
N PRO A 390 -2.36 -31.61 -11.08
CA PRO A 390 -2.41 -30.27 -11.62
C PRO A 390 -1.42 -30.07 -12.78
N TYR A 391 -1.63 -29.01 -13.55
CA TYR A 391 -0.61 -28.41 -14.42
C TYR A 391 0.34 -27.50 -13.64
N LYS A 392 1.41 -27.03 -14.30
CA LYS A 392 2.48 -26.19 -13.70
C LYS A 392 2.92 -25.05 -14.63
N ASP A 393 2.07 -24.69 -15.55
CA ASP A 393 2.33 -23.72 -16.62
C ASP A 393 2.06 -22.29 -16.15
N GLY A 394 1.13 -22.14 -15.20
CA GLY A 394 0.60 -20.85 -14.76
C GLY A 394 -0.43 -20.26 -15.74
N PRO A 395 -0.73 -18.95 -15.64
CA PRO A 395 -0.16 -17.98 -14.71
C PRO A 395 -0.68 -18.16 -13.28
N GLY A 396 -0.06 -17.45 -12.34
CA GLY A 396 -0.56 -17.27 -10.98
C GLY A 396 0.21 -16.16 -10.25
N ARG A 397 -0.30 -15.73 -9.10
CA ARG A 397 0.21 -14.62 -8.29
C ARG A 397 0.22 -15.03 -6.81
N VAL A 398 1.21 -14.56 -6.07
CA VAL A 398 1.36 -14.77 -4.62
C VAL A 398 1.31 -13.41 -3.93
N ASN A 399 0.80 -13.35 -2.69
CA ASN A 399 0.65 -12.11 -1.92
C ASN A 399 -0.21 -11.05 -2.62
N VAL A 400 -1.34 -11.50 -3.18
CA VAL A 400 -2.42 -10.65 -3.69
C VAL A 400 -3.70 -10.94 -2.91
N ALA A 401 -4.64 -9.99 -2.85
CA ALA A 401 -5.97 -10.30 -2.32
C ALA A 401 -6.64 -11.39 -3.18
N VAL A 402 -7.26 -12.36 -2.53
CA VAL A 402 -7.94 -13.50 -3.17
C VAL A 402 -9.36 -13.66 -2.65
N ALA A 403 -10.22 -14.31 -3.43
CA ALA A 403 -11.54 -14.73 -2.99
C ALA A 403 -11.55 -16.24 -2.78
N VAL A 404 -11.80 -16.70 -1.55
CA VAL A 404 -11.83 -18.12 -1.18
C VAL A 404 -13.21 -18.44 -0.60
N GLY A 405 -13.99 -19.24 -1.31
CA GLY A 405 -15.36 -19.56 -0.89
C GLY A 405 -16.22 -18.33 -0.65
N GLY A 406 -16.07 -17.29 -1.46
CA GLY A 406 -16.80 -16.02 -1.31
C GLY A 406 -16.26 -15.07 -0.24
N ALA A 407 -15.32 -15.50 0.61
CA ALA A 407 -14.63 -14.63 1.56
C ALA A 407 -13.42 -13.96 0.90
N VAL A 408 -13.22 -12.67 1.17
CA VAL A 408 -12.02 -11.93 0.75
C VAL A 408 -10.91 -12.21 1.74
N CYS A 409 -9.74 -12.63 1.25
CA CYS A 409 -8.55 -12.85 2.05
C CYS A 409 -7.39 -12.03 1.49
N GLY A 410 -6.87 -11.10 2.29
CA GLY A 410 -5.67 -10.34 2.04
C GLY A 410 -4.40 -11.06 2.51
N PRO A 411 -3.22 -10.71 1.97
CA PRO A 411 -1.95 -11.20 2.52
C PRO A 411 -1.77 -10.74 3.97
N GLY A 412 -1.48 -11.70 4.86
CA GLY A 412 -1.25 -11.44 6.29
C GLY A 412 -2.51 -11.37 7.16
N ASP A 413 -3.70 -11.55 6.58
CA ASP A 413 -4.95 -11.70 7.34
C ASP A 413 -4.89 -12.91 8.27
N LEU A 414 -5.69 -12.89 9.34
CA LEU A 414 -5.76 -14.00 10.29
C LEU A 414 -6.79 -15.03 9.78
N VAL A 415 -6.38 -16.29 9.68
CA VAL A 415 -7.27 -17.38 9.27
C VAL A 415 -7.40 -18.37 10.42
N VAL A 416 -8.64 -18.63 10.84
CA VAL A 416 -8.99 -19.69 11.79
C VAL A 416 -9.78 -20.75 11.05
N ALA A 417 -9.37 -22.00 11.16
CA ALA A 417 -10.00 -23.10 10.47
C ALA A 417 -10.14 -24.30 11.40
N ASP A 418 -11.31 -24.92 11.40
CA ASP A 418 -11.60 -26.12 12.17
C ASP A 418 -12.62 -27.05 11.50
N GLY A 419 -13.26 -27.92 12.29
CA GLY A 419 -14.23 -28.90 11.81
C GLY A 419 -15.47 -28.29 11.16
N ASP A 420 -15.86 -27.07 11.57
CA ASP A 420 -17.09 -26.43 11.11
C ASP A 420 -16.85 -25.63 9.82
N GLY A 421 -15.62 -25.16 9.59
CA GLY A 421 -15.25 -24.44 8.38
C GLY A 421 -14.02 -23.56 8.56
N VAL A 422 -14.00 -22.45 7.83
CA VAL A 422 -12.89 -21.48 7.82
C VAL A 422 -13.45 -20.07 8.00
N ALA A 423 -12.81 -19.29 8.86
CA ALA A 423 -13.04 -17.86 9.05
C ALA A 423 -11.79 -17.08 8.65
N VAL A 424 -11.98 -16.04 7.82
CA VAL A 424 -10.94 -15.10 7.41
C VAL A 424 -11.23 -13.75 8.07
N LEU A 425 -10.25 -13.23 8.80
CA LEU A 425 -10.33 -11.96 9.51
C LEU A 425 -9.30 -10.99 8.95
N PRO A 426 -9.74 -9.79 8.51
CA PRO A 426 -8.81 -8.73 8.17
C PRO A 426 -7.82 -8.48 9.31
N ALA A 427 -6.54 -8.36 8.98
CA ALA A 427 -5.47 -8.23 9.98
C ALA A 427 -5.70 -7.05 10.95
N GLU A 428 -6.31 -5.96 10.48
CA GLU A 428 -6.60 -4.75 11.26
C GLU A 428 -7.72 -4.96 12.30
N GLU A 429 -8.57 -5.96 12.10
CA GLU A 429 -9.75 -6.19 12.94
C GLU A 429 -9.58 -7.39 13.88
N ALA A 430 -8.48 -8.14 13.74
CA ALA A 430 -8.21 -9.37 14.47
C ALA A 430 -8.17 -9.16 16.01
N GLU A 431 -7.66 -8.04 16.53
CA GLU A 431 -7.67 -7.80 17.98
C GLU A 431 -9.08 -7.55 18.52
N SER A 432 -9.84 -6.66 17.86
CA SER A 432 -11.22 -6.33 18.29
C SER A 432 -12.14 -7.55 18.22
N THR A 433 -11.97 -8.37 17.18
CA THR A 433 -12.74 -9.61 16.98
C THR A 433 -12.42 -10.65 18.05
N LEU A 434 -11.17 -10.74 18.50
CA LEU A 434 -10.77 -11.67 19.54
C LEU A 434 -11.51 -11.38 20.86
N VAL A 435 -11.61 -10.11 21.23
CA VAL A 435 -12.33 -9.68 22.43
C VAL A 435 -13.80 -10.10 22.34
N ALA A 436 -14.49 -9.73 21.25
CA ALA A 436 -15.89 -10.05 21.05
C ALA A 436 -16.15 -11.57 21.03
N ALA A 437 -15.32 -12.34 20.32
CA ALA A 437 -15.49 -13.78 20.22
C ALA A 437 -15.24 -14.52 21.55
N ARG A 438 -14.32 -14.02 22.39
CA ARG A 438 -14.10 -14.54 23.76
C ARG A 438 -15.27 -14.24 24.69
N GLU A 439 -15.93 -13.08 24.54
CA GLU A 439 -17.15 -12.77 25.29
C GLU A 439 -18.29 -13.74 24.94
N ILE A 440 -18.45 -14.05 23.65
CA ILE A 440 -19.43 -15.03 23.17
C ILE A 440 -19.12 -16.43 23.74
N GLU A 441 -17.87 -16.89 23.61
CA GLU A 441 -17.44 -18.18 24.18
C GLU A 441 -17.70 -18.29 25.68
N ALA A 442 -17.41 -17.23 26.44
CA ALA A 442 -17.67 -17.19 27.88
C ALA A 442 -19.18 -17.24 28.19
N ASP A 443 -20.01 -16.58 27.38
CA ASP A 443 -21.47 -16.62 27.55
C ASP A 443 -22.05 -17.99 27.23
N GLU A 444 -21.62 -18.61 26.14
CA GLU A 444 -22.00 -19.98 25.80
C GLU A 444 -21.58 -20.98 26.87
N ALA A 445 -20.37 -20.83 27.43
CA ALA A 445 -19.90 -21.69 28.51
C ALA A 445 -20.79 -21.58 29.77
N ARG A 446 -21.26 -20.37 30.10
CA ARG A 446 -22.24 -20.15 31.19
C ARG A 446 -23.57 -20.82 30.88
N ARG A 447 -24.15 -20.57 29.69
CA ARG A 447 -25.42 -21.17 29.26
C ARG A 447 -25.34 -22.70 29.24
N ARG A 448 -24.27 -23.26 28.70
CA ARG A 448 -24.00 -24.72 28.64
C ARG A 448 -23.92 -25.33 30.04
N SER A 449 -23.32 -24.63 31.00
CA SER A 449 -23.25 -25.07 32.39
C SER A 449 -24.63 -25.11 33.05
N SER A 450 -25.49 -24.11 32.78
CA SER A 450 -26.88 -24.09 33.25
C SER A 450 -27.73 -25.20 32.65
N ILE A 451 -27.62 -25.42 31.34
CA ILE A 451 -28.31 -26.51 30.61
C ILE A 451 -27.92 -27.87 31.20
N ARG A 452 -26.62 -28.13 31.36
CA ARG A 452 -26.12 -29.39 31.94
C ARG A 452 -26.54 -29.59 33.40
N ALA A 453 -26.73 -28.51 34.14
CA ALA A 453 -27.22 -28.55 35.52
C ALA A 453 -28.75 -28.70 35.63
N GLY A 454 -29.47 -28.84 34.51
CA GLY A 454 -30.94 -28.95 34.48
C GLY A 454 -31.66 -27.67 34.93
N ARG A 455 -30.95 -26.55 35.01
CA ARG A 455 -31.51 -25.22 35.28
C ARG A 455 -31.83 -24.60 33.93
N GLY A 456 -32.98 -24.99 33.36
CA GLY A 456 -33.47 -24.46 32.08
C GLY A 456 -33.49 -22.94 32.10
N ASP A 457 -32.89 -22.33 31.08
CA ASP A 457 -32.92 -20.88 30.89
C ASP A 457 -34.22 -20.49 30.18
N ASP A 458 -35.34 -20.61 30.91
CA ASP A 458 -36.69 -20.30 30.42
C ASP A 458 -36.87 -18.81 30.03
N ARG A 459 -35.84 -17.97 30.20
CA ARG A 459 -35.92 -16.53 29.89
C ARG A 459 -35.91 -16.26 28.38
N HIS A 460 -35.17 -17.04 27.59
CA HIS A 460 -35.15 -16.86 26.13
C HIS A 460 -36.45 -17.36 25.48
N GLU A 461 -36.98 -18.52 25.89
CA GLU A 461 -38.28 -19.01 25.41
C GLU A 461 -39.45 -18.09 25.83
N GLN A 462 -39.39 -17.48 27.01
CA GLN A 462 -40.42 -16.52 27.46
C GLN A 462 -40.32 -15.18 26.72
N ALA A 463 -39.12 -14.70 26.37
CA ALA A 463 -38.94 -13.47 25.61
C ALA A 463 -39.38 -13.62 24.13
N GLU A 464 -39.08 -14.75 23.49
CA GLU A 464 -39.56 -15.03 22.11
C GLU A 464 -41.08 -15.23 22.06
N ARG A 465 -41.67 -15.91 23.05
CA ARG A 465 -43.13 -16.05 23.16
C ARG A 465 -43.83 -14.72 23.47
N ALA A 466 -43.22 -13.83 24.26
CA ALA A 466 -43.75 -12.50 24.54
C ALA A 466 -43.68 -11.57 23.31
N GLY A 467 -42.63 -11.69 22.49
CA GLY A 467 -42.50 -10.96 21.22
C GLY A 467 -43.50 -11.40 20.15
N GLN A 468 -43.81 -12.69 20.07
CA GLN A 468 -44.80 -13.22 19.13
C GLN A 468 -46.26 -12.94 19.57
N ALA A 469 -46.53 -12.85 20.87
CA ALA A 469 -47.86 -12.49 21.38
C ALA A 469 -48.22 -11.00 21.17
N ALA A 470 -47.22 -10.12 20.99
CA ALA A 470 -47.43 -8.69 20.74
C ALA A 470 -47.66 -8.33 19.24
N GLY A 471 -47.55 -9.31 18.33
CA GLY A 471 -47.61 -9.11 16.87
C GLY A 471 -48.91 -9.55 16.18
N GLY A 472 -50.07 -9.41 16.83
CA GLY A 472 -51.38 -9.64 16.19
C GLY A 472 -51.79 -8.50 15.23
N PRO A 473 -52.56 -8.77 14.16
CA PRO A 473 -52.66 -7.91 12.99
C PRO A 473 -53.44 -6.62 13.28
N ALA A 474 -52.81 -5.47 13.01
CA ALA A 474 -53.47 -4.17 13.06
C ALA A 474 -54.55 -4.09 11.97
N GLY A 475 -55.79 -3.85 12.41
CA GLY A 475 -56.97 -3.72 11.57
C GLY A 475 -56.90 -2.54 10.60
N ALA A 476 -57.40 -2.77 9.39
CA ALA A 476 -57.64 -1.74 8.38
C ALA A 476 -58.77 -0.78 8.82
N PRO A 477 -58.66 0.54 8.59
CA PRO A 477 -59.80 1.43 8.69
C PRO A 477 -60.54 1.56 7.36
N ALA A 478 -61.86 1.59 7.44
CA ALA A 478 -62.81 1.68 6.34
C ALA A 478 -63.23 3.14 6.02
N GLY A 479 -63.46 3.43 4.72
CA GLY A 479 -64.35 4.46 4.13
C GLY A 479 -64.01 5.94 4.38
N GLY A 480 -63.65 6.78 3.39
CA GLY A 480 -64.42 7.27 2.22
C GLY A 480 -64.73 8.79 2.41
N PRO A 481 -65.21 9.61 1.43
CA PRO A 481 -65.48 9.35 0.00
C PRO A 481 -65.02 10.46 -1.01
N ALA A 482 -65.11 10.10 -2.31
CA ALA A 482 -65.51 10.88 -3.50
C ALA A 482 -64.88 12.26 -3.89
N GLY A 483 -64.34 12.32 -5.12
CA GLY A 483 -64.09 13.55 -5.89
C GLY A 483 -63.55 13.25 -7.30
N ALA A 484 -64.28 13.67 -8.34
CA ALA A 484 -64.21 13.27 -9.76
C ALA A 484 -62.99 13.81 -10.58
N PRO A 485 -62.81 13.36 -11.85
CA PRO A 485 -61.56 13.43 -12.62
C PRO A 485 -61.53 14.54 -13.70
N ALA A 486 -60.35 14.86 -14.24
CA ALA A 486 -60.08 15.20 -15.65
C ALA A 486 -58.66 15.81 -15.81
N GLY A 487 -57.96 15.45 -16.89
CA GLY A 487 -56.79 16.21 -17.36
C GLY A 487 -55.78 15.40 -18.18
N GLU A 488 -56.09 15.20 -19.46
CA GLU A 488 -55.21 14.66 -20.50
C GLU A 488 -54.06 15.62 -20.89
N ALA A 489 -53.00 15.03 -21.46
CA ALA A 489 -52.07 15.56 -22.46
C ALA A 489 -51.06 16.68 -22.10
N ALA A 490 -49.77 16.31 -22.04
CA ALA A 490 -48.71 16.66 -23.02
C ALA A 490 -47.36 16.10 -22.57
#